data_AF-A0A3M6BW56-F1
#
_entry.id   AF-A0A3M6BW56-F1
#
_cell.length_a   1.000
_cell.length_b   1.000
_cell.length_c   1.000
_cell.angle_alpha   90.00
_cell.angle_beta   90.00
_cell.angle_gamma   90.00
#
_symmetry.space_group_name_H-M   'P 1'
#
loop_
_entity.id
_entity.type
_entity.pdbx_description
1 polymer ?
#
loop_
_entity_poly.entity_id
_entity_poly.type
_entity_poly.pdbx_seq_one_letter_code
_entity_poly.pdbx_strand_id
1 'polypeptide(L)' 'MAKRYELPDTPWDLVADIFTQPRRTGRPRVDDRLMLNGVLWVLCSGAAWRDMPERFGPW' A
#
# COMPACT_ATOMS: atom_id res chain seq x y z
N MET A 1 14.71 3.67 -5.16
CA MET A 1 14.28 5.05 -4.86
C MET A 1 12.76 5.04 -4.75
N ALA A 2 12.19 5.28 -3.57
CA ALA A 2 10.74 5.33 -3.38
C ALA A 2 10.14 6.58 -4.06
N LYS A 3 8.93 6.48 -4.63
CA LYS A 3 8.23 7.66 -5.16
C LYS A 3 7.67 8.49 -4.01
N ARG A 4 7.21 9.71 -4.34
CA ARG A 4 6.57 10.60 -3.37
C ARG A 4 5.39 9.89 -2.68
N TYR A 5 5.42 9.87 -1.35
CA TYR A 5 4.45 9.22 -0.45
C TYR A 5 4.50 7.69 -0.36
N GLU A 6 5.49 7.05 -0.97
CA GLU A 6 5.71 5.60 -0.83
C GLU A 6 6.75 5.31 0.24
N LEU A 7 6.59 4.19 0.95
CA LEU A 7 7.54 3.73 1.97
C LEU A 7 8.82 3.19 1.32
N PRO A 8 10.00 3.72 1.69
CA PRO A 8 11.27 3.09 1.38
C PRO A 8 11.39 1.71 2.05
N ASP A 9 12.40 0.94 1.64
CA ASP A 9 12.60 -0.43 2.14
C ASP A 9 12.85 -0.46 3.66
N THR A 10 13.69 0.45 4.17
CA THR A 10 14.03 0.46 5.61
C THR A 10 12.84 0.68 6.54
N PRO A 11 11.94 1.66 6.31
CA PRO A 11 10.72 1.77 7.12
C PRO A 11 9.72 0.64 6.89
N TRP A 12 9.72 0.02 5.71
CA TRP A 12 8.86 -1.12 5.42
C TRP A 12 9.20 -2.31 6.32
N ASP A 13 10.48 -2.59 6.52
CA ASP A 13 10.94 -3.71 7.36
C ASP A 13 10.48 -3.58 8.83
N LEU A 14 10.17 -2.37 9.30
CA LEU A 14 9.66 -2.11 10.65
C LEU A 14 8.16 -2.38 10.82
N VAL A 15 7.40 -2.42 9.72
CA VAL A 15 5.94 -2.58 9.74
C VAL A 15 5.45 -3.84 9.03
N ALA A 16 6.33 -4.51 8.29
CA ALA A 16 6.00 -5.68 7.49
C ALA A 16 5.41 -6.82 8.32
N ASP A 17 5.81 -6.96 9.59
CA ASP A 17 5.36 -7.99 10.52
C ASP A 17 3.93 -7.76 11.06
N ILE A 18 3.41 -6.54 10.95
CA ILE A 18 2.02 -6.19 11.31
C ILE A 18 1.03 -6.82 10.33
N PHE A 19 1.46 -7.05 9.09
CA PHE A 19 0.62 -7.63 8.06
C PHE A 19 0.47 -9.14 8.25
N THR A 20 -0.78 -9.60 8.27
CA THR A 20 -1.11 -11.01 8.49
C THR A 20 -0.84 -11.84 7.24
N GLN A 21 -0.32 -13.05 7.44
CA GLN A 21 -0.02 -13.96 6.34
C GLN A 21 -1.23 -14.18 5.42
N PRO A 22 -1.02 -14.35 4.10
CA PRO A 22 -2.08 -14.61 3.15
C PRO A 22 -2.91 -15.83 3.56
N ARG A 23 -4.24 -15.67 3.59
CA ARG A 23 -5.14 -16.80 3.83
C ARG A 23 -5.15 -17.71 2.61
N ARG A 24 -5.17 -19.02 2.85
CA ARG A 24 -5.24 -20.06 1.80
C ARG A 24 -6.58 -20.08 1.07
N THR A 25 -7.61 -19.44 1.61
CA THR A 25 -8.97 -19.40 1.06
C THR A 25 -9.46 -17.96 0.90
N GLY A 26 -10.26 -17.72 -0.15
CA GLY A 26 -10.80 -16.41 -0.49
C GLY A 26 -10.07 -15.73 -1.66
N ARG A 27 -10.41 -14.46 -1.92
CA ARG A 27 -9.74 -13.65 -2.94
C ARG A 27 -8.29 -13.42 -2.53
N PRO A 28 -7.30 -13.66 -3.42
CA PRO A 28 -5.91 -13.34 -3.14
C PRO A 28 -5.78 -11.87 -2.71
N ARG A 29 -5.03 -11.63 -1.64
CA ARG A 29 -4.69 -10.26 -1.25
C ARG A 29 -3.75 -9.65 -2.29
N VAL A 30 -3.96 -8.37 -2.55
CA VAL A 30 -2.96 -7.55 -3.24
C VAL A 30 -1.75 -7.40 -2.31
N ASP A 31 -0.57 -7.19 -2.88
CA ASP A 31 0.65 -6.91 -2.13
C ASP A 31 0.43 -5.87 -1.01
N ASP A 32 0.76 -6.23 0.23
CA ASP A 32 0.48 -5.44 1.42
C ASP A 32 1.20 -4.09 1.39
N ARG A 33 2.41 -4.06 0.82
CA ARG A 33 3.18 -2.83 0.66
C ARG A 33 2.53 -1.90 -0.35
N LEU A 34 2.02 -2.46 -1.45
CA LEU A 34 1.29 -1.69 -2.46
C LEU A 34 0.02 -1.07 -1.88
N MET A 35 -0.74 -1.85 -1.09
CA MET A 35 -1.92 -1.36 -0.37
C MET A 35 -1.55 -0.21 0.57
N LEU A 36 -0.53 -0.39 1.41
CA LEU A 36 -0.10 0.63 2.37
C LEU A 36 0.37 1.91 1.67
N ASN A 37 1.13 1.77 0.58
CA ASN A 37 1.57 2.91 -0.22
C ASN A 37 0.39 3.68 -0.84
N GLY A 38 -0.66 2.99 -1.28
CA GLY A 38 -1.89 3.65 -1.76
C GLY A 38 -2.60 4.45 -0.66
N VAL A 39 -2.74 3.86 0.53
CA VAL A 39 -3.31 4.53 1.71
C VAL A 39 -2.49 5.77 2.08
N LEU A 40 -1.17 5.64 2.16
CA LEU A 40 -0.28 6.77 2.48
C LEU A 40 -0.34 7.86 1.42
N TRP A 41 -0.45 7.50 0.14
CA TRP A 41 -0.60 8.47 -0.92
C TRP A 41 -1.87 9.31 -0.73
N VAL A 42 -3.01 8.70 -0.43
CA VAL A 42 -4.28 9.42 -0.17
C VAL A 42 -4.17 10.29 1.08
N LEU A 43 -3.67 9.73 2.19
CA LEU A 43 -3.55 10.47 3.46
C LEU A 43 -2.58 11.65 3.36
N CYS A 44 -1.45 11.51 2.67
CA CYS A 44 -0.46 12.57 2.55
C CYS A 44 -0.76 13.59 1.44
N SER A 45 -1.47 13.19 0.37
CA SER A 45 -1.87 14.11 -0.69
C SER A 45 -3.17 14.84 -0.40
N GLY A 46 -4.06 14.25 0.41
CA GLY A 46 -5.43 14.74 0.65
C GLY A 46 -6.36 14.59 -0.56
N ALA A 47 -5.91 13.94 -1.64
CA ALA A 47 -6.72 13.71 -2.83
C ALA A 47 -7.81 12.67 -2.57
N ALA A 48 -8.86 12.67 -3.40
CA ALA A 48 -9.88 11.63 -3.31
C ALA A 48 -9.30 10.27 -3.74
N TRP A 49 -9.88 9.17 -3.24
CA TRP A 49 -9.54 7.82 -3.70
C TRP A 49 -9.65 7.65 -5.21
N ARG A 50 -10.55 8.41 -5.84
CA ARG A 50 -10.75 8.40 -7.30
C ARG A 50 -9.55 8.90 -8.10
N ASP A 51 -8.78 9.80 -7.50
CA ASP A 51 -7.59 10.40 -8.11
C ASP A 51 -6.34 9.57 -7.80
N MET A 52 -6.49 8.47 -7.03
CA MET A 52 -5.40 7.59 -6.70
C MET A 52 -4.81 6.98 -7.98
N PRO A 53 -3.49 7.03 -8.17
CA PRO A 53 -2.86 6.45 -9.34
C PRO A 53 -3.14 4.95 -9.48
N GLU A 54 -3.46 4.51 -10.70
CA GLU A 54 -3.82 3.12 -11.02
C GLU A 54 -2.78 2.08 -10.58
N ARG A 55 -1.52 2.48 -10.43
CA ARG A 55 -0.44 1.61 -9.95
C ARG A 55 -0.70 1.00 -8.57
N PHE A 56 -1.52 1.65 -7.73
CA PHE A 56 -1.87 1.12 -6.40
C PHE A 56 -3.01 0.09 -6.44
N GLY A 57 -3.59 -0.14 -7.62
CA GLY A 57 -4.71 -1.04 -7.84
C GLY A 57 -6.05 -0.33 -8.02
N PRO A 58 -7.11 -1.09 -8.32
CA PRO A 58 -8.46 -0.55 -8.46
C PRO A 58 -8.99 -0.07 -7.09
N TRP A 59 -9.55 1.14 -7.07
CA TRP A 59 -10.29 1.69 -5.94
C TRP A 59 -11.79 1.38 -6.04
#